data_AF-A0A2I4AK05-F1
#
_entry.id   AF-A0A2I4AK05-F1
#
_cell.length_a   1.000
_cell.length_b   1.000
_cell.length_c   1.000
_cell.angle_alpha   90.00
_cell.angle_beta   90.00
_cell.angle_gamma   90.00
#
_symmetry.space_group_name_H-M   'P 1'
#
loop_
_entity.id
_entity.type
_entity.pdbx_description
1 polymer ?
#
loop_
_entity_poly.entity_id
_entity_poly.type
_entity_poly.pdbx_seq_one_letter_code
_entity_poly.pdbx_strand_id
1 'polypeptide(L)'
;MTEPGDFSVEPEVSPDPQLQFEDQATVSNEQQEQTQLRRSQRVKTLTEKGREMQEERIQGLQQRFNYNYEKWRTRAKSSKQPLSQSDTLSDDLLKDIIGDVTGLRADVTKVYEELRKLAPPDQVTRRRVDLCVEISNFIVKKAKDQLDRKSEEEQDWPDAGSLFQTTNSKVSFFNTSGKTSEHSSSSSVKHQEAAAEAAASRAVLIVLEEQEREQQEIAILEAEVRKKAVEHEALVKQMLLEREAEEIKLRMQREADEVKLKAQQEEEYAKLQRMLEEKKRKIQHLDKVKDLKAAQARMQVYDQTSVNELHKVDVTNINTEVKGDTHVSFPSLPEQVSPQAIATPTNDGTSDLVKVLASALSASRIPVPEPAVFSGDPIRYSDWKHSFETLIDQKSIPDKEKIFYLRRYLSGQAKS
;
A
#
# COMPACT_ATOMS: atom_id res chain seq x y z
N MET A 1 62.86 -1.68 -15.67
CA MET A 1 62.32 -0.57 -16.47
C MET A 1 61.50 -1.16 -17.58
N THR A 2 60.20 -0.84 -17.56
CA THR A 2 59.34 -0.57 -18.72
C THR A 2 58.98 -1.72 -19.69
N GLU A 3 57.67 -1.96 -19.79
CA GLU A 3 56.87 -2.39 -20.96
C GLU A 3 57.37 -1.83 -22.31
N PRO A 4 57.05 -2.41 -23.50
CA PRO A 4 55.69 -2.49 -24.14
C PRO A 4 55.49 -3.78 -24.97
N GLY A 5 54.41 -4.11 -25.70
CA GLY A 5 53.20 -3.45 -26.19
C GLY A 5 52.93 -3.89 -27.65
N ASP A 6 51.71 -4.37 -27.91
CA ASP A 6 50.87 -4.18 -29.13
C ASP A 6 51.10 -4.92 -30.48
N PHE A 7 49.98 -5.00 -31.23
CA PHE A 7 49.67 -5.44 -32.62
C PHE A 7 49.41 -6.94 -32.90
N SER A 8 48.43 -7.40 -33.69
CA SER A 8 47.16 -6.91 -34.25
C SER A 8 46.65 -7.95 -35.27
N VAL A 9 45.33 -8.08 -35.43
CA VAL A 9 44.59 -8.28 -36.72
C VAL A 9 44.41 -9.72 -37.32
N GLU A 10 43.12 -10.09 -37.42
CA GLU A 10 42.41 -11.10 -38.29
C GLU A 10 42.60 -10.83 -39.81
N PRO A 11 41.98 -11.50 -40.85
CA PRO A 11 40.80 -12.40 -40.90
C PRO A 11 40.92 -13.58 -41.95
N GLU A 12 39.78 -14.21 -42.28
CA GLU A 12 39.35 -14.93 -43.52
C GLU A 12 38.92 -16.40 -43.33
N VAL A 13 37.62 -16.74 -43.42
CA VAL A 13 36.74 -17.02 -44.60
C VAL A 13 36.51 -18.53 -44.80
N SER A 14 35.22 -18.90 -44.82
CA SER A 14 34.61 -20.22 -45.11
C SER A 14 34.96 -20.74 -46.52
N PRO A 15 34.70 -22.02 -46.89
CA PRO A 15 33.33 -22.50 -47.15
C PRO A 15 33.04 -24.00 -46.84
N ASP A 16 31.75 -24.27 -46.61
CA ASP A 16 31.08 -25.58 -46.77
C ASP A 16 31.07 -26.00 -48.26
N PRO A 17 30.86 -27.29 -48.66
CA PRO A 17 29.47 -27.71 -48.95
C PRO A 17 29.12 -29.24 -49.01
N GLN A 18 27.79 -29.46 -49.08
CA GLN A 18 26.97 -30.56 -49.66
C GLN A 18 26.50 -31.69 -48.74
N LEU A 19 25.22 -31.75 -48.31
CA LEU A 19 23.95 -32.01 -49.03
C LEU A 19 23.82 -33.41 -49.65
N GLN A 20 22.93 -34.24 -49.11
CA GLN A 20 21.92 -34.99 -49.90
C GLN A 20 20.59 -35.11 -49.13
N PHE A 21 19.54 -34.69 -49.83
CA PHE A 21 18.11 -34.74 -49.53
C PHE A 21 17.54 -36.16 -49.68
N GLU A 22 16.42 -36.44 -49.01
CA GLU A 22 15.26 -37.03 -49.67
C GLU A 22 13.94 -36.55 -49.03
N ASP A 23 13.10 -35.99 -49.90
CA ASP A 23 11.76 -35.43 -49.70
C ASP A 23 10.67 -36.52 -49.77
N GLN A 24 9.58 -36.37 -49.01
CA GLN A 24 8.25 -36.48 -49.62
C GLN A 24 7.13 -35.71 -48.86
N ALA A 25 6.64 -34.69 -49.58
CA ALA A 25 5.44 -33.85 -49.47
C ALA A 25 4.18 -34.47 -48.80
N THR A 26 3.31 -33.70 -48.14
CA THR A 26 2.31 -32.77 -48.76
C THR A 26 1.66 -31.91 -47.65
N VAL A 27 1.82 -30.58 -47.60
CA VAL A 27 1.14 -29.50 -48.34
C VAL A 27 -0.25 -29.09 -47.78
N SER A 28 -0.32 -27.79 -47.46
CA SER A 28 -1.49 -26.89 -47.27
C SER A 28 -2.10 -26.79 -45.86
N ASN A 29 -1.80 -25.68 -45.15
CA ASN A 29 -2.68 -24.51 -45.17
C ASN A 29 -2.01 -23.28 -44.51
N GLU A 30 -1.22 -22.54 -45.28
CA GLU A 30 -0.84 -21.15 -44.97
C GLU A 30 -2.06 -20.25 -45.22
N GLN A 31 -2.93 -20.11 -44.22
CA GLN A 31 -3.92 -19.03 -44.14
C GLN A 31 -4.56 -18.98 -42.75
N GLN A 32 -3.74 -18.79 -41.72
CA GLN A 32 -4.22 -18.34 -40.39
C GLN A 32 -3.16 -17.60 -39.55
N GLU A 33 -1.99 -17.29 -40.12
CA GLU A 33 -1.03 -16.36 -39.52
C GLU A 33 -1.42 -14.91 -39.83
N GLN A 34 -2.44 -14.40 -39.14
CA GLN A 34 -2.58 -12.97 -38.84
C GLN A 34 -3.82 -12.71 -37.98
N THR A 35 -3.93 -13.34 -36.80
CA THR A 35 -4.86 -12.79 -35.77
C THR A 35 -4.60 -13.14 -34.32
N GLN A 36 -3.47 -13.73 -33.92
CA GLN A 36 -3.20 -13.93 -32.48
C GLN A 36 -1.79 -13.53 -32.04
N LEU A 37 -1.36 -12.33 -32.42
CA LEU A 37 -0.53 -11.51 -31.54
C LEU A 37 -1.41 -10.95 -30.40
N ARG A 38 -1.88 -11.79 -29.47
CA ARG A 38 -2.37 -11.38 -28.14
C ARG A 38 -2.79 -12.57 -27.28
N ARG A 39 -1.87 -13.10 -26.48
CA ARG A 39 -2.16 -13.43 -25.07
C ARG A 39 -0.85 -13.63 -24.32
N SER A 40 -0.60 -12.81 -23.30
CA SER A 40 0.52 -13.08 -22.40
C SER A 40 0.30 -14.46 -21.77
N GLN A 41 1.27 -15.34 -21.93
CA GLN A 41 1.32 -16.61 -21.20
C GLN A 41 1.79 -16.28 -19.79
N ARG A 42 0.90 -15.68 -18.99
CA ARG A 42 1.15 -15.41 -17.57
C ARG A 42 1.20 -16.77 -16.87
N VAL A 43 2.38 -17.23 -16.50
CA VAL A 43 2.54 -18.37 -15.58
C VAL A 43 1.70 -18.03 -14.36
N LYS A 44 0.64 -18.83 -14.13
CA LYS A 44 -0.31 -18.62 -13.05
C LYS A 44 0.35 -19.11 -11.77
N THR A 45 1.22 -18.28 -11.20
CA THR A 45 1.78 -18.53 -9.88
C THR A 45 0.68 -18.33 -8.84
N LEU A 46 0.71 -19.17 -7.81
CA LEU A 46 -0.23 -19.10 -6.71
C LEU A 46 -0.18 -17.70 -6.09
N THR A 47 -1.33 -17.14 -5.74
CA THR A 47 -1.40 -15.84 -5.05
C THR A 47 -0.57 -15.91 -3.77
N GLU A 48 -0.07 -14.77 -3.30
CA GLU A 48 0.73 -14.69 -2.08
C GLU A 48 0.05 -15.40 -0.90
N LYS A 49 -1.25 -15.12 -0.70
CA LYS A 49 -2.10 -15.80 0.29
C LYS A 49 -2.27 -17.31 0.05
N GLY A 50 -2.24 -17.75 -1.21
CA GLY A 50 -2.27 -19.18 -1.54
C GLY A 50 -0.96 -19.88 -1.21
N ARG A 51 0.19 -19.20 -1.41
CA ARG A 51 1.50 -19.75 -1.01
C ARG A 51 1.61 -19.87 0.50
N GLU A 52 1.18 -18.85 1.23
CA GLU A 52 1.14 -18.86 2.70
C GLU A 52 0.28 -20.02 3.25
N MET A 53 -0.92 -20.22 2.70
CA MET A 53 -1.79 -21.35 3.09
C MET A 53 -1.16 -22.71 2.78
N GLN A 54 -0.42 -22.83 1.67
CA GLN A 54 0.29 -24.05 1.33
C GLN A 54 1.48 -24.29 2.27
N GLU A 55 2.21 -23.25 2.63
CA GLU A 55 3.33 -23.30 3.56
C GLU A 55 2.88 -23.67 4.98
N GLU A 56 1.79 -23.07 5.47
CA GLU A 56 1.18 -23.43 6.76
C GLU A 56 0.76 -24.91 6.79
N ARG A 57 0.19 -25.40 5.68
CA ARG A 57 -0.19 -26.81 5.55
C ARG A 57 1.03 -27.74 5.55
N ILE A 58 2.11 -27.36 4.88
CA ILE A 58 3.37 -28.11 4.87
C ILE A 58 3.96 -28.13 6.30
N GLN A 59 3.99 -26.99 6.98
CA GLN A 59 4.51 -26.85 8.33
C GLN A 59 3.71 -27.72 9.32
N GLY A 60 2.38 -27.70 9.24
CA GLY A 60 1.51 -28.56 10.06
C GLY A 60 1.78 -30.05 9.83
N LEU A 61 2.03 -30.47 8.59
CA LEU A 61 2.42 -31.85 8.27
C LEU A 61 3.82 -32.20 8.79
N GLN A 62 4.78 -31.29 8.72
CA GLN A 62 6.12 -31.49 9.29
C GLN A 62 6.07 -31.66 10.81
N GLN A 63 5.27 -30.86 11.52
CA GLN A 63 5.07 -31.00 12.97
C GLN A 63 4.45 -32.36 13.31
N ARG A 64 3.40 -32.77 12.57
CA ARG A 64 2.80 -34.10 12.72
C ARG A 64 3.79 -35.22 12.43
N PHE A 65 4.63 -35.06 11.42
CA PHE A 65 5.67 -36.04 11.08
C PHE A 65 6.64 -36.20 12.26
N ASN A 66 7.18 -35.09 12.77
CA ASN A 66 8.12 -35.10 13.89
C ASN A 66 7.50 -35.74 15.15
N TYR A 67 6.25 -35.39 15.45
CA TYR A 67 5.53 -35.99 16.57
C TYR A 67 5.37 -37.52 16.42
N ASN A 68 4.91 -37.99 15.25
CA ASN A 68 4.75 -39.43 15.00
C ASN A 68 6.09 -40.16 15.00
N TYR A 69 7.13 -39.54 14.45
CA TYR A 69 8.48 -40.11 14.42
C TYR A 69 9.07 -40.24 15.83
N GLU A 70 8.95 -39.24 16.69
CA GLU A 70 9.43 -39.33 18.08
C GLU A 70 8.61 -40.32 18.92
N LYS A 71 7.29 -40.40 18.68
CA LYS A 71 6.42 -41.41 19.29
C LYS A 71 6.86 -42.83 18.91
N TRP A 72 7.09 -43.06 17.62
CA TRP A 72 7.65 -44.30 17.11
C TRP A 72 9.03 -44.59 17.73
N ARG A 73 9.94 -43.61 17.72
CA ARG A 73 11.31 -43.74 18.23
C ARG A 73 11.32 -44.15 19.71
N THR A 74 10.43 -43.56 20.51
CA THR A 74 10.29 -43.90 21.93
C THR A 74 9.86 -45.35 22.10
N ARG A 75 8.88 -45.81 21.33
CA ARG A 75 8.42 -47.21 21.37
C ARG A 75 9.49 -48.18 20.87
N ALA A 76 10.19 -47.86 19.78
CA ALA A 76 11.29 -48.66 19.25
C ALA A 76 12.44 -48.81 20.27
N LYS A 77 12.76 -47.74 21.02
CA LYS A 77 13.70 -47.79 22.14
C LYS A 77 13.20 -48.69 23.27
N SER A 78 11.95 -48.53 23.67
CA SER A 78 11.35 -49.35 24.74
C SER A 78 11.26 -50.83 24.38
N SER A 79 11.07 -51.19 23.10
CA SER A 79 11.07 -52.58 22.65
C SER A 79 12.46 -53.22 22.58
N LYS A 80 13.53 -52.42 22.51
CA LYS A 80 14.90 -52.95 22.45
C LYS A 80 15.27 -53.72 23.72
N GLN A 81 14.97 -53.17 24.90
CA GLN A 81 15.32 -53.79 26.17
C GLN A 81 14.71 -55.20 26.34
N PRO A 82 13.38 -55.41 26.22
CA PRO A 82 12.79 -56.73 26.37
C PRO A 82 13.26 -57.71 25.29
N LEU A 83 13.44 -57.25 24.05
CA LEU A 83 13.92 -58.12 22.95
C LEU A 83 15.42 -58.44 23.00
N SER A 84 16.20 -57.73 23.82
CA SER A 84 17.63 -57.99 24.01
C SER A 84 17.90 -58.96 25.17
N GLN A 85 16.92 -59.19 26.04
CA GLN A 85 17.03 -60.16 27.12
C GLN A 85 16.71 -61.56 26.58
N SER A 86 17.51 -62.54 26.98
CA SER A 86 17.40 -63.94 26.56
C SER A 86 16.24 -64.70 27.18
N ASP A 87 15.45 -64.04 28.03
CA ASP A 87 14.30 -64.64 28.71
C ASP A 87 13.08 -64.63 27.78
N THR A 88 12.35 -65.75 27.74
CA THR A 88 11.13 -65.88 26.93
C THR A 88 10.08 -64.87 27.41
N LEU A 89 9.83 -63.83 26.61
CA LEU A 89 8.75 -62.87 26.84
C LEU A 89 7.38 -63.54 26.66
N SER A 90 6.35 -62.97 27.28
CA SER A 90 4.96 -63.40 27.06
C SER A 90 4.56 -63.12 25.60
N ASP A 91 3.93 -64.12 24.95
CA ASP A 91 3.39 -64.02 23.60
C ASP A 91 2.49 -62.80 23.39
N ASP A 92 1.73 -62.40 24.41
CA ASP A 92 0.82 -61.25 24.34
C ASP A 92 1.60 -59.93 24.27
N LEU A 93 2.67 -59.80 25.06
CA LEU A 93 3.55 -58.63 25.04
C LEU A 93 4.30 -58.52 23.69
N LEU A 94 4.65 -59.67 23.11
CA LEU A 94 5.34 -59.75 21.83
C LEU A 94 4.44 -59.32 20.67
N LYS A 95 3.17 -59.75 20.70
CA LYS A 95 2.12 -59.29 19.77
C LYS A 95 1.86 -57.80 19.92
N ASP A 96 1.83 -57.28 21.15
CA ASP A 96 1.66 -55.84 21.42
C ASP A 96 2.83 -55.03 20.84
N ILE A 97 4.08 -55.47 21.05
CA ILE A 97 5.26 -54.81 20.46
C ILE A 97 5.18 -54.81 18.93
N ILE A 98 4.80 -55.93 18.32
CA ILE A 98 4.64 -56.02 16.86
C ILE A 98 3.55 -55.07 16.38
N GLY A 99 2.40 -55.04 17.05
CA GLY A 99 1.26 -54.18 16.73
C GLY A 99 1.62 -52.70 16.84
N ASP A 100 2.18 -52.29 17.97
CA ASP A 100 2.57 -50.90 18.25
C ASP A 100 3.62 -50.39 17.27
N VAL A 101 4.69 -51.16 17.03
CA VAL A 101 5.77 -50.75 16.12
C VAL A 101 5.30 -50.71 14.67
N THR A 102 4.46 -51.67 14.25
CA THR A 102 3.90 -51.70 12.89
C THR A 102 2.92 -50.55 12.67
N GLY A 103 2.04 -50.28 13.64
CA GLY A 103 1.07 -49.18 13.59
C GLY A 103 1.76 -47.82 13.54
N LEU A 104 2.73 -47.59 14.43
CA LEU A 104 3.46 -46.32 14.48
C LEU A 104 4.35 -46.11 13.24
N ARG A 105 4.94 -47.17 12.68
CA ARG A 105 5.60 -47.10 11.38
C ARG A 105 4.63 -46.65 10.29
N ALA A 106 3.44 -47.25 10.22
CA ALA A 106 2.43 -46.91 9.22
C ALA A 106 1.98 -45.44 9.35
N ASP A 107 1.82 -44.94 10.58
CA ASP A 107 1.50 -43.53 10.84
C ASP A 107 2.61 -42.59 10.35
N VAL A 108 3.89 -42.90 10.63
CA VAL A 108 5.04 -42.12 10.15
C VAL A 108 5.11 -42.12 8.62
N THR A 109 4.94 -43.28 7.98
CA THR A 109 4.95 -43.40 6.51
C THR A 109 3.78 -42.63 5.89
N LYS A 110 2.58 -42.72 6.46
CA LYS A 110 1.40 -42.01 5.95
C LYS A 110 1.58 -40.49 5.96
N VAL A 111 2.04 -39.93 7.08
CA VAL A 111 2.26 -38.47 7.18
C VAL A 111 3.37 -38.02 6.22
N TYR A 112 4.40 -38.84 6.03
CA TYR A 112 5.46 -38.58 5.04
C TYR A 112 4.94 -38.59 3.60
N GLU A 113 4.08 -39.54 3.23
CA GLU A 113 3.45 -39.58 1.90
C GLU A 113 2.55 -38.36 1.65
N GLU A 114 1.83 -37.90 2.67
CA GLU A 114 1.04 -36.66 2.60
C GLU A 114 1.93 -35.43 2.41
N LEU A 115 3.06 -35.35 3.13
CA LEU A 115 4.03 -34.27 2.97
C LEU A 115 4.64 -34.26 1.56
N ARG A 116 4.99 -35.44 1.03
CA ARG A 116 5.59 -35.62 -0.31
C ARG A 116 4.68 -35.16 -1.45
N LYS A 117 3.35 -35.22 -1.26
CA LYS A 117 2.36 -34.74 -2.24
C LYS A 117 2.33 -33.21 -2.35
N LEU A 118 2.73 -32.50 -1.30
CA LEU A 118 2.66 -31.03 -1.24
C LEU A 118 4.01 -30.36 -1.51
N ALA A 119 5.11 -30.99 -1.08
CA ALA A 119 6.46 -30.46 -1.26
C ALA A 119 7.49 -31.61 -1.31
N PRO A 120 8.64 -31.41 -2.00
CA PRO A 120 9.75 -32.36 -1.95
C PRO A 120 10.30 -32.41 -0.50
N PRO A 121 10.24 -33.56 0.19
CA PRO A 121 10.72 -33.66 1.57
C PRO A 121 12.24 -33.49 1.63
N ASP A 122 12.75 -32.91 2.72
CA ASP A 122 14.17 -32.72 2.98
C ASP A 122 14.91 -34.06 3.19
N GLN A 123 16.23 -34.04 3.03
CA GLN A 123 17.05 -35.24 3.14
C GLN A 123 16.99 -35.88 4.53
N VAL A 124 16.82 -35.09 5.59
CA VAL A 124 16.75 -35.58 6.97
C VAL A 124 15.44 -36.34 7.20
N THR A 125 14.31 -35.79 6.76
CA THR A 125 13.01 -36.44 6.83
C THR A 125 12.99 -37.78 6.07
N ARG A 126 13.60 -37.84 4.88
CA ARG A 126 13.72 -39.10 4.12
C ARG A 126 14.49 -40.16 4.88
N ARG A 127 15.70 -39.81 5.36
CA ARG A 127 16.54 -40.71 6.16
C ARG A 127 15.84 -41.21 7.43
N ARG A 128 15.06 -40.35 8.09
CA ARG A 128 14.26 -40.72 9.26
C ARG A 128 13.21 -41.78 8.92
N VAL A 129 12.52 -41.64 7.79
CA VAL A 129 11.54 -42.64 7.34
C VAL A 129 12.22 -43.96 6.99
N ASP A 130 13.34 -43.92 6.26
CA ASP A 130 14.09 -45.12 5.90
C ASP A 130 14.57 -45.88 7.14
N LEU A 131 15.13 -45.14 8.11
CA LEU A 131 15.53 -45.69 9.42
C LEU A 131 14.32 -46.23 10.21
N CYS A 132 13.19 -45.54 10.15
CA CYS A 132 11.94 -45.99 10.76
C CYS A 132 11.50 -47.35 10.21
N VAL A 133 11.54 -47.51 8.89
CA VAL A 133 11.18 -48.76 8.21
C VAL A 133 12.16 -49.87 8.56
N GLU A 134 13.46 -49.61 8.48
CA GLU A 134 14.51 -50.59 8.76
C GLU A 134 14.43 -51.13 10.20
N ILE A 135 14.43 -50.24 11.18
CA ILE A 135 14.39 -50.63 12.60
C ILE A 135 13.06 -51.30 12.95
N SER A 136 11.95 -50.84 12.40
CA SER A 136 10.65 -51.50 12.63
C SER A 136 10.61 -52.91 12.05
N ASN A 137 11.15 -53.11 10.85
CA ASN A 137 11.25 -54.44 10.24
C ASN A 137 12.13 -55.36 11.10
N PHE A 138 13.25 -54.85 11.61
CA PHE A 138 14.14 -55.61 12.49
C PHE A 138 13.45 -56.02 13.79
N ILE A 139 12.79 -55.07 14.46
CA ILE A 139 12.05 -55.33 15.71
C ILE A 139 10.95 -56.37 15.48
N VAL A 140 10.16 -56.22 14.42
CA VAL A 140 9.07 -57.15 14.08
C VAL A 140 9.62 -58.53 13.72
N LYS A 141 10.75 -58.61 13.00
CA LYS A 141 11.41 -59.88 12.67
C LYS A 141 11.86 -60.58 13.95
N LYS A 142 12.64 -59.88 14.79
CA LYS A 142 13.15 -60.41 16.07
C LYS A 142 12.02 -60.84 17.01
N ALA A 143 10.93 -60.09 17.05
CA ALA A 143 9.75 -60.44 17.83
C ALA A 143 9.03 -61.69 17.29
N LYS A 144 8.90 -61.82 15.95
CA LYS A 144 8.30 -63.02 15.34
C LYS A 144 9.17 -64.26 15.53
N ASP A 145 10.48 -64.13 15.46
CA ASP A 145 11.41 -65.25 15.64
C ASP A 145 11.34 -65.81 17.08
N GLN A 146 11.17 -64.93 18.08
CA GLN A 146 10.89 -65.34 19.47
C GLN A 146 9.52 -66.04 19.61
N LEU A 147 8.48 -65.57 18.90
CA LEU A 147 7.13 -66.17 18.92
C LEU A 147 7.13 -67.56 18.29
N ASP A 148 7.85 -67.72 17.18
CA ASP A 148 8.00 -68.99 16.45
C ASP A 148 8.98 -69.95 17.14
N ARG A 149 9.65 -69.52 18.23
CA ARG A 149 10.69 -70.26 18.96
C ARG A 149 11.80 -70.79 18.03
N LYS A 150 12.12 -70.03 16.97
CA LYS A 150 13.22 -70.34 16.06
C LYS A 150 14.54 -69.89 16.70
N SER A 151 15.48 -70.82 16.82
CA SER A 151 16.85 -70.52 17.24
C SER A 151 17.65 -70.16 16.01
N GLU A 152 17.90 -68.86 15.80
CA GLU A 152 18.91 -68.41 14.85
C GLU A 152 19.75 -67.27 15.43
N GLU A 153 21.02 -67.37 15.04
CA GLU A 153 22.20 -66.54 15.22
C GLU A 153 22.01 -65.16 15.85
N GLU A 154 22.89 -64.85 16.80
CA GLU A 154 23.00 -63.60 17.54
C GLU A 154 23.15 -62.43 16.55
N GLN A 155 22.02 -61.92 16.05
CA GLN A 155 22.02 -60.84 15.09
C GLN A 155 22.13 -59.52 15.83
N ASP A 156 23.28 -58.87 15.64
CA ASP A 156 23.56 -57.54 16.18
C ASP A 156 22.47 -56.55 15.78
N TRP A 157 22.10 -55.68 16.72
CA TRP A 157 21.17 -54.60 16.44
C TRP A 157 21.74 -53.74 15.30
N PRO A 158 20.93 -53.38 14.29
CA PRO A 158 21.41 -52.56 13.18
C PRO A 158 22.02 -51.26 13.72
N ASP A 159 23.05 -50.76 13.04
CA ASP A 159 23.70 -49.48 13.36
C ASP A 159 22.71 -48.34 13.15
N ALA A 160 21.86 -48.14 14.16
CA ALA A 160 20.83 -47.12 14.18
C ALA A 160 21.40 -45.75 14.55
N GLY A 161 22.71 -45.54 14.40
CA GLY A 161 23.42 -44.32 14.81
C GLY A 161 23.07 -43.90 16.25
N SER A 162 22.91 -42.59 16.46
CA SER A 162 22.54 -42.00 17.76
C SER A 162 21.12 -42.39 18.26
N LEU A 163 20.38 -43.27 17.57
CA LEU A 163 19.03 -43.66 17.97
C LEU A 163 19.01 -44.51 19.24
N PHE A 164 20.02 -45.37 19.47
CA PHE A 164 20.16 -46.16 20.70
C PHE A 164 21.34 -45.76 21.60
N GLN A 165 22.12 -44.74 21.22
CA GLN A 165 23.24 -44.27 22.03
C GLN A 165 22.71 -43.48 23.23
N THR A 166 22.89 -44.04 24.42
CA THR A 166 22.76 -43.32 25.68
C THR A 166 23.99 -42.41 25.80
N THR A 167 23.78 -41.10 25.97
CA THR A 167 24.83 -40.15 26.33
C THR A 167 25.28 -40.40 27.77
N ASN A 168 25.99 -41.50 28.00
CA ASN A 168 26.80 -41.71 29.19
C ASN A 168 28.26 -41.74 28.73
N SER A 169 28.86 -40.55 28.75
CA SER A 169 30.26 -40.31 28.47
C SER A 169 31.13 -41.03 29.50
N LYS A 170 31.64 -42.22 29.14
CA LYS A 170 32.87 -42.79 29.71
C LYS A 170 33.65 -43.49 28.61
N VAL A 171 34.46 -42.71 27.91
CA VAL A 171 35.57 -43.22 27.10
C VAL A 171 36.56 -43.90 28.04
N SER A 172 36.56 -45.23 28.02
CA SER A 172 37.63 -46.04 28.60
C SER A 172 38.43 -46.63 27.46
N PHE A 173 39.57 -46.01 27.17
CA PHE A 173 40.58 -46.59 26.30
C PHE A 173 41.50 -47.46 27.14
N PHE A 174 41.26 -48.77 27.09
CA PHE A 174 42.26 -49.76 27.40
C PHE A 174 42.99 -50.06 26.10
N ASN A 175 44.33 -50.05 26.10
CA ASN A 175 45.08 -50.96 25.26
C ASN A 175 46.44 -51.26 25.90
N THR A 176 46.64 -52.54 26.16
CA THR A 176 47.86 -53.17 26.61
C THR A 176 48.73 -53.59 25.43
N SER A 177 50.05 -53.45 25.65
CA SER A 177 51.17 -54.25 25.13
C SER A 177 51.58 -54.17 23.66
N GLY A 178 52.90 -54.00 23.46
CA GLY A 178 53.59 -54.31 22.21
C GLY A 178 54.93 -53.58 22.08
N LYS A 179 55.98 -54.09 22.73
CA LYS A 179 57.37 -53.65 22.47
C LYS A 179 57.80 -54.18 21.11
N THR A 180 58.37 -53.34 20.23
CA THR A 180 59.63 -53.58 19.49
C THR A 180 60.06 -52.38 18.64
N SER A 181 61.37 -52.15 18.66
CA SER A 181 62.26 -51.63 17.59
C SER A 181 62.12 -50.20 17.08
N GLU A 182 62.99 -49.34 17.61
CA GLU A 182 63.98 -48.54 16.87
C GLU A 182 63.70 -48.21 15.39
N HIS A 183 62.75 -47.30 15.13
CA HIS A 183 62.69 -46.45 13.94
C HIS A 183 62.12 -45.07 14.31
N SER A 184 62.79 -44.36 15.22
CA SER A 184 62.18 -43.25 15.98
C SER A 184 62.14 -41.87 15.30
N SER A 185 62.36 -41.76 13.99
CA SER A 185 62.43 -40.44 13.32
C SER A 185 61.24 -40.13 12.40
N SER A 186 60.67 -41.11 11.69
CA SER A 186 59.59 -40.85 10.73
C SER A 186 58.17 -40.94 11.31
N SER A 187 57.94 -41.75 12.35
CA SER A 187 56.63 -41.80 13.03
C SER A 187 56.40 -40.60 13.94
N SER A 188 57.47 -40.06 14.55
CA SER A 188 57.40 -38.85 15.37
C SER A 188 56.96 -37.63 14.56
N VAL A 189 57.43 -37.49 13.31
CA VAL A 189 57.02 -36.39 12.43
C VAL A 189 55.54 -36.48 12.08
N LYS A 190 55.02 -37.67 11.75
CA LYS A 190 53.59 -37.88 11.46
C LYS A 190 52.70 -37.64 12.69
N HIS A 191 53.14 -38.03 13.88
CA HIS A 191 52.42 -37.72 15.11
C HIS A 191 52.43 -36.23 15.44
N GLN A 192 53.53 -35.53 15.15
CA GLN A 192 53.62 -34.08 15.34
C GLN A 192 52.79 -33.31 14.32
N GLU A 193 52.73 -33.78 13.07
CA GLU A 193 51.87 -33.24 12.02
C GLU A 193 50.39 -33.45 12.34
N ALA A 194 49.99 -34.66 12.77
CA ALA A 194 48.63 -34.92 13.23
C ALA A 194 48.25 -34.10 14.47
N ALA A 195 49.21 -33.89 15.40
CA ALA A 195 48.99 -33.01 16.55
C ALA A 195 48.86 -31.53 16.16
N ALA A 196 49.63 -31.07 15.17
CA ALA A 196 49.55 -29.72 14.63
C ALA A 196 48.22 -29.49 13.87
N GLU A 197 47.78 -30.46 13.08
CA GLU A 197 46.48 -30.43 12.38
C GLU A 197 45.31 -30.46 13.37
N ALA A 198 45.42 -31.26 14.45
CA ALA A 198 44.45 -31.27 15.53
C ALA A 198 44.42 -29.92 16.28
N ALA A 199 45.58 -29.29 16.51
CA ALA A 199 45.65 -27.97 17.11
C ALA A 199 45.06 -26.88 16.21
N ALA A 200 45.34 -26.92 14.90
CA ALA A 200 44.77 -26.02 13.90
C ALA A 200 43.24 -26.16 13.83
N SER A 201 42.72 -27.39 13.81
CA SER A 201 41.28 -27.67 13.80
C SER A 201 40.58 -27.13 15.04
N ARG A 202 41.20 -27.23 16.21
CA ARG A 202 40.69 -26.64 17.46
C ARG A 202 40.65 -25.11 17.40
N ALA A 203 41.71 -24.49 16.87
CA ALA A 203 41.75 -23.04 16.71
C ALA A 203 40.64 -22.55 15.75
N VAL A 204 40.40 -23.28 14.66
CA VAL A 204 39.31 -22.97 13.72
C VAL A 204 37.94 -23.10 14.39
N LEU A 205 37.71 -24.16 15.19
CA LEU A 205 36.45 -24.34 15.91
C LEU A 205 36.15 -23.18 16.87
N ILE A 206 37.16 -22.72 17.62
CA ILE A 206 37.00 -21.56 18.52
C ILE A 206 36.55 -20.31 17.76
N VAL A 207 37.15 -20.04 16.60
CA VAL A 207 36.78 -18.91 15.76
C VAL A 207 35.38 -19.08 15.17
N LEU A 208 34.99 -20.29 14.77
CA LEU A 208 33.63 -20.55 14.26
C LEU A 208 32.57 -20.39 15.35
N GLU A 209 32.83 -20.83 16.58
CA GLU A 209 31.94 -20.63 17.73
C GLU A 209 31.78 -19.13 18.04
N GLU A 210 32.88 -18.35 17.95
CA GLU A 210 32.82 -16.90 18.08
C GLU A 210 32.02 -16.24 16.94
N GLN A 211 32.23 -16.67 15.70
CA GLN A 211 31.47 -16.18 14.55
C GLN A 211 29.98 -16.50 14.70
N GLU A 212 29.60 -17.66 15.23
CA GLU A 212 28.20 -17.99 15.49
C GLU A 212 27.59 -17.09 16.57
N ARG A 213 28.33 -16.78 17.63
CA ARG A 213 27.88 -15.81 18.66
C ARG A 213 27.61 -14.43 18.05
N GLU A 214 28.53 -13.93 17.22
CA GLU A 214 28.37 -12.65 16.53
C GLU A 214 27.17 -12.67 15.56
N GLN A 215 26.96 -13.76 14.83
CA GLN A 215 25.80 -13.91 13.95
C GLN A 215 24.47 -13.89 14.72
N GLN A 216 24.44 -14.51 15.90
CA GLN A 216 23.26 -14.47 16.77
C GLN A 216 22.99 -13.04 17.27
N GLU A 217 24.03 -12.31 17.67
CA GLU A 217 23.90 -10.92 18.12
C GLU A 217 23.43 -10.00 17.00
N ILE A 218 24.00 -10.14 15.79
CA ILE A 218 23.53 -9.42 14.59
C ILE A 218 22.05 -9.73 14.33
N ALA A 219 21.63 -11.00 14.39
CA ALA A 219 20.25 -11.37 14.15
C ALA A 219 19.28 -10.73 15.15
N ILE A 220 19.68 -10.64 16.42
CA ILE A 220 18.91 -9.95 17.47
C ILE A 220 18.82 -8.45 17.17
N LEU A 221 19.94 -7.80 16.85
CA LEU A 221 19.98 -6.37 16.54
C LEU A 221 19.15 -6.04 15.29
N GLU A 222 19.22 -6.86 14.24
CA GLU A 222 18.40 -6.69 13.04
C GLU A 222 16.91 -6.83 13.34
N ALA A 223 16.50 -7.79 14.18
CA ALA A 223 15.11 -7.96 14.57
C ALA A 223 14.59 -6.74 15.33
N GLU A 224 15.40 -6.19 16.24
CA GLU A 224 15.06 -4.98 16.99
C GLU A 224 14.95 -3.75 16.07
N VAL A 225 15.87 -3.59 15.12
CA VAL A 225 15.81 -2.50 14.12
C VAL A 225 14.57 -2.63 13.24
N ARG A 226 14.24 -3.84 12.77
CA ARG A 226 13.02 -4.10 12.00
C ARG A 226 11.77 -3.75 12.81
N LYS A 227 11.72 -4.15 14.08
CA LYS A 227 10.61 -3.82 14.98
C LYS A 227 10.43 -2.31 15.15
N LYS A 228 11.52 -1.58 15.44
CA LYS A 228 11.48 -0.11 15.57
C LYS A 228 11.06 0.58 14.27
N ALA A 229 11.48 0.07 13.11
CA ALA A 229 11.07 0.60 11.82
C ALA A 229 9.55 0.45 11.60
N VAL A 230 9.01 -0.73 11.91
CA VAL A 230 7.55 -1.00 11.82
C VAL A 230 6.77 -0.14 12.81
N GLU A 231 7.25 0.01 14.05
CA GLU A 231 6.62 0.87 15.06
C GLU A 231 6.60 2.34 14.61
N HIS A 232 7.71 2.84 14.08
CA HIS A 232 7.78 4.21 13.55
C HIS A 232 6.85 4.39 12.34
N GLU A 233 6.81 3.44 11.40
CA GLU A 233 5.90 3.47 10.26
C GLU A 233 4.43 3.46 10.71
N ALA A 234 4.09 2.64 11.71
CA ALA A 234 2.75 2.57 12.28
C ALA A 234 2.36 3.89 12.97
N LEU A 235 3.27 4.49 13.73
CA LEU A 235 3.06 5.78 14.39
C LEU A 235 2.82 6.89 13.37
N VAL A 236 3.61 6.93 12.29
CA VAL A 236 3.42 7.90 11.20
C VAL A 236 2.05 7.71 10.54
N LYS A 237 1.65 6.47 10.23
CA LYS A 237 0.31 6.19 9.68
C LYS A 237 -0.80 6.62 10.62
N GLN A 238 -0.65 6.39 11.93
CA GLN A 238 -1.63 6.80 12.93
C GLN A 238 -1.78 8.33 12.99
N MET A 239 -0.66 9.08 13.04
CA MET A 239 -0.70 10.54 13.04
C MET A 239 -1.34 11.13 11.78
N LEU A 240 -1.12 10.53 10.61
CA LEU A 240 -1.74 10.97 9.36
C LEU A 240 -3.25 10.77 9.37
N LEU A 241 -3.72 9.59 9.79
CA LEU A 241 -5.14 9.30 9.90
C LEU A 241 -5.85 10.23 10.89
N GLU A 242 -5.20 10.53 12.02
CA GLU A 242 -5.72 11.48 13.01
C GLU A 242 -5.84 12.89 12.41
N ARG A 243 -4.80 13.37 11.73
CA ARG A 243 -4.82 14.66 11.05
C ARG A 243 -5.92 14.75 9.99
N GLU A 244 -6.10 13.71 9.18
CA GLU A 244 -7.16 13.66 8.17
C GLU A 244 -8.55 13.69 8.83
N ALA A 245 -8.75 12.95 9.92
CA ALA A 245 -10.01 12.93 10.66
C ALA A 245 -10.33 14.30 11.28
N GLU A 246 -9.32 15.00 11.82
CA GLU A 246 -9.47 16.35 12.36
C GLU A 246 -9.83 17.36 11.26
N GLU A 247 -9.21 17.27 10.09
CA GLU A 247 -9.52 18.14 8.95
C GLU A 247 -10.97 17.94 8.48
N ILE A 248 -11.42 16.69 8.36
CA ILE A 248 -12.80 16.35 8.00
C ILE A 248 -13.77 16.93 9.04
N LYS A 249 -13.45 16.79 10.33
CA LYS A 249 -14.29 17.32 11.42
C LYS A 249 -14.42 18.85 11.33
N LEU A 250 -13.31 19.56 11.12
CA LEU A 250 -13.32 21.01 10.96
C LEU A 250 -14.09 21.45 9.72
N ARG A 251 -13.97 20.72 8.61
CA ARG A 251 -14.74 20.97 7.39
C ARG A 251 -16.24 20.82 7.64
N MET A 252 -16.66 19.72 8.26
CA MET A 252 -18.06 19.47 8.58
C MET A 252 -18.64 20.54 9.51
N GLN A 253 -17.85 21.03 10.47
CA GLN A 253 -18.27 22.12 11.35
C GLN A 253 -18.50 23.43 10.59
N ARG A 254 -17.58 23.80 9.69
CA ARG A 254 -17.75 25.00 8.85
C ARG A 254 -18.99 24.90 7.96
N GLU A 255 -19.20 23.77 7.30
CA GLU A 255 -20.37 23.55 6.46
C GLU A 255 -21.67 23.63 7.29
N ALA A 256 -21.69 23.06 8.50
CA ALA A 256 -22.83 23.17 9.39
C ALA A 256 -23.13 24.62 9.83
N ASP A 257 -22.10 25.40 10.11
CA ASP A 257 -22.27 26.81 10.49
C ASP A 257 -22.68 27.69 9.30
N GLU A 258 -22.21 27.38 8.08
CA GLU A 258 -22.68 28.03 6.85
C GLU A 258 -24.17 27.74 6.60
N VAL A 259 -24.60 26.47 6.78
CA VAL A 259 -26.01 26.08 6.66
C VAL A 259 -26.86 26.82 7.69
N LYS A 260 -26.40 26.96 8.93
CA LYS A 260 -27.11 27.75 9.96
C LYS A 260 -27.25 29.21 9.56
N LEU A 261 -26.18 29.83 9.06
CA LEU A 261 -26.22 31.23 8.63
C LEU A 261 -27.20 31.43 7.47
N LYS A 262 -27.19 30.54 6.48
CA LYS A 262 -28.15 30.57 5.36
C LYS A 262 -29.59 30.41 5.85
N ALA A 263 -29.84 29.47 6.76
CA ALA A 263 -31.17 29.28 7.34
C ALA A 263 -31.68 30.54 8.07
N GLN A 264 -30.80 31.24 8.81
CA GLN A 264 -31.15 32.52 9.45
C GLN A 264 -31.48 33.61 8.43
N GLN A 265 -30.68 33.74 7.37
CA GLN A 265 -30.95 34.70 6.31
C GLN A 265 -32.28 34.41 5.59
N GLU A 266 -32.56 33.15 5.30
CA GLU A 266 -33.82 32.72 4.70
C GLU A 266 -35.01 33.01 5.60
N GLU A 267 -34.88 32.78 6.92
CA GLU A 267 -35.93 33.08 7.88
C GLU A 267 -36.25 34.59 7.93
N GLU A 268 -35.22 35.44 7.96
CA GLU A 268 -35.39 36.89 7.93
C GLU A 268 -36.02 37.37 6.62
N TYR A 269 -35.57 36.82 5.49
CA TYR A 269 -36.18 37.10 4.19
C TYR A 269 -37.66 36.67 4.15
N ALA A 270 -37.97 35.48 4.68
CA ALA A 270 -39.33 34.96 4.76
C ALA A 270 -40.22 35.81 5.69
N LYS A 271 -39.68 36.37 6.77
CA LYS A 271 -40.40 37.34 7.63
C LYS A 271 -40.74 38.61 6.85
N LEU A 272 -39.77 39.18 6.14
CA LEU A 272 -39.98 40.39 5.33
C LEU A 272 -41.02 40.15 4.23
N GLN A 273 -40.95 39.01 3.55
CA GLN A 273 -41.89 38.64 2.51
C GLN A 273 -43.32 38.49 3.06
N ARG A 274 -43.50 37.86 4.23
CA ARG A 274 -44.81 37.76 4.90
C ARG A 274 -45.39 39.14 5.23
N MET A 275 -44.59 40.05 5.79
CA MET A 275 -45.05 41.42 6.07
C MET A 275 -45.44 42.17 4.79
N LEU A 276 -44.67 42.01 3.72
CA LEU A 276 -44.96 42.62 2.44
C LEU A 276 -46.29 42.12 1.86
N GLU A 277 -46.54 40.81 1.93
CA GLU A 277 -47.82 40.24 1.52
C GLU A 277 -49.00 40.75 2.36
N GLU A 278 -48.82 40.87 3.67
CA GLU A 278 -49.85 41.42 4.56
C GLU A 278 -50.19 42.88 4.19
N LYS A 279 -49.17 43.72 3.95
CA LYS A 279 -49.37 45.11 3.49
C LYS A 279 -50.09 45.15 2.14
N LYS A 280 -49.74 44.27 1.19
CA LYS A 280 -50.46 44.14 -0.09
C LYS A 280 -51.93 43.76 0.12
N ARG A 281 -52.22 42.77 0.96
CA ARG A 281 -53.61 42.38 1.31
C ARG A 281 -54.37 43.55 1.94
N LYS A 282 -53.73 44.34 2.80
CA LYS A 282 -54.36 45.51 3.42
C LYS A 282 -54.69 46.60 2.41
N ILE A 283 -53.80 46.90 1.47
CA ILE A 283 -54.06 47.86 0.38
C ILE A 283 -55.27 47.40 -0.45
N GLN A 284 -55.27 46.14 -0.88
CA GLN A 284 -56.40 45.58 -1.64
C GLN A 284 -57.73 45.69 -0.87
N HIS A 285 -57.70 45.46 0.44
CA HIS A 285 -58.89 45.64 1.28
C HIS A 285 -59.33 47.12 1.34
N LEU A 286 -58.39 48.05 1.51
CA LEU A 286 -58.68 49.48 1.52
C LEU A 286 -59.24 49.96 0.18
N ASP A 287 -58.74 49.46 -0.95
CA ASP A 287 -59.30 49.77 -2.26
C ASP A 287 -60.75 49.31 -2.38
N LYS A 288 -61.07 48.09 -1.93
CA LYS A 288 -62.46 47.61 -1.88
C LYS A 288 -63.35 48.49 -1.00
N VAL A 289 -62.85 48.90 0.18
CA VAL A 289 -63.60 49.79 1.09
C VAL A 289 -63.79 51.18 0.48
N LYS A 290 -62.77 51.72 -0.19
CA LYS A 290 -62.83 52.99 -0.93
C LYS A 290 -63.92 52.92 -2.00
N ASP A 291 -63.95 51.85 -2.79
CA ASP A 291 -64.93 51.66 -3.86
C ASP A 291 -66.35 51.52 -3.29
N LEU A 292 -66.53 50.75 -2.22
CA LEU A 292 -67.81 50.64 -1.50
C LEU A 292 -68.29 51.99 -0.97
N LYS A 293 -67.41 52.76 -0.34
CA LYS A 293 -67.75 54.08 0.22
C LYS A 293 -68.08 55.08 -0.88
N ALA A 294 -67.36 55.05 -1.99
CA ALA A 294 -67.67 55.87 -3.16
C ALA A 294 -69.04 55.50 -3.76
N ALA A 295 -69.35 54.20 -3.88
CA ALA A 295 -70.67 53.74 -4.32
C ALA A 295 -71.79 54.19 -3.36
N GLN A 296 -71.57 54.09 -2.05
CA GLN A 296 -72.52 54.56 -1.03
C GLN A 296 -72.75 56.08 -1.12
N ALA A 297 -71.69 56.87 -1.28
CA ALA A 297 -71.82 58.33 -1.44
C ALA A 297 -72.59 58.70 -2.72
N ARG A 298 -72.35 57.98 -3.83
CA ARG A 298 -73.14 58.16 -5.07
C ARG A 298 -74.62 57.86 -4.83
N MET A 299 -74.95 56.77 -4.13
CA MET A 299 -76.33 56.41 -3.78
C MET A 299 -77.01 57.50 -2.93
N GLN A 300 -76.32 58.04 -1.92
CA GLN A 300 -76.85 59.12 -1.08
C GLN A 300 -77.19 60.39 -1.86
N VAL A 301 -76.38 60.76 -2.87
CA VAL A 301 -76.69 61.92 -3.72
C VAL A 301 -77.99 61.69 -4.49
N TYR A 302 -78.19 60.48 -5.05
CA TYR A 302 -79.44 60.14 -5.73
C TYR A 302 -80.65 60.18 -4.79
N ASP A 303 -80.51 59.67 -3.56
CA ASP A 303 -81.56 59.75 -2.55
C ASP A 303 -81.88 61.22 -2.19
N GLN A 304 -80.86 62.07 -2.01
CA GLN A 304 -81.03 63.49 -1.68
C GLN A 304 -81.67 64.29 -2.83
N THR A 305 -81.37 63.95 -4.09
CA THR A 305 -82.06 64.54 -5.24
C THR A 305 -83.50 64.06 -5.37
N SER A 306 -83.85 62.85 -4.91
CA SER A 306 -85.25 62.42 -4.85
C SER A 306 -86.08 63.20 -3.80
N VAL A 307 -85.43 63.75 -2.77
CA VAL A 307 -86.07 64.62 -1.75
C VAL A 307 -86.09 66.10 -2.17
N ASN A 308 -85.14 66.55 -3.02
CA ASN A 308 -85.06 67.93 -3.51
C ASN A 308 -85.69 68.15 -4.91
N GLU A 309 -86.27 67.14 -5.55
CA GLU A 309 -87.07 67.27 -6.78
C GLU A 309 -88.48 67.85 -6.56
N LEU A 310 -88.64 68.68 -5.53
CA LEU A 310 -89.78 69.59 -5.39
C LEU A 310 -89.26 70.99 -5.05
N HIS A 311 -88.57 71.63 -6.00
CA HIS A 311 -88.52 73.08 -6.29
C HIS A 311 -87.18 73.47 -6.95
N LYS A 312 -87.23 73.77 -8.25
CA LYS A 312 -86.28 74.69 -8.89
C LYS A 312 -87.02 75.61 -9.86
N VAL A 313 -86.90 76.92 -9.61
CA VAL A 313 -87.06 78.00 -10.61
C VAL A 313 -85.75 78.78 -10.60
N ASP A 314 -85.03 78.66 -11.72
CA ASP A 314 -84.34 79.64 -12.57
C ASP A 314 -83.67 80.94 -12.06
N VAL A 315 -82.67 81.37 -12.85
CA VAL A 315 -82.21 82.75 -13.17
C VAL A 315 -80.85 83.29 -12.61
N THR A 316 -79.95 83.57 -13.59
CA THR A 316 -78.89 84.61 -13.78
C THR A 316 -77.56 84.69 -12.99
N ASN A 317 -76.45 84.51 -13.75
CA ASN A 317 -75.40 85.47 -14.18
C ASN A 317 -74.87 86.56 -13.21
N ILE A 318 -73.53 86.71 -13.10
CA ILE A 318 -72.71 87.95 -13.22
C ILE A 318 -71.19 87.64 -13.13
N ASN A 319 -70.45 88.17 -14.12
CA ASN A 319 -68.98 88.32 -14.29
C ASN A 319 -68.27 89.09 -13.16
N THR A 320 -66.94 88.94 -12.96
CA THR A 320 -65.91 89.99 -13.27
C THR A 320 -64.45 89.54 -13.05
N GLU A 321 -63.59 90.00 -13.96
CA GLU A 321 -62.12 89.96 -14.00
C GLU A 321 -61.44 90.78 -12.90
N VAL A 322 -60.18 90.47 -12.53
CA VAL A 322 -59.10 91.48 -12.29
C VAL A 322 -57.71 90.84 -12.51
N LYS A 323 -56.83 91.55 -13.24
CA LYS A 323 -55.42 91.23 -13.55
C LYS A 323 -54.56 92.47 -13.21
N GLY A 324 -53.31 92.26 -12.77
CA GLY A 324 -52.25 93.27 -12.52
C GLY A 324 -52.03 93.56 -11.03
N ASP A 325 -50.84 93.76 -10.46
CA ASP A 325 -49.43 93.81 -10.89
C ASP A 325 -48.57 93.73 -9.60
N THR A 326 -47.29 93.35 -9.68
CA THR A 326 -46.11 94.07 -9.09
C THR A 326 -44.88 93.16 -9.00
N HIS A 327 -43.79 93.67 -9.57
CA HIS A 327 -42.43 93.16 -9.68
C HIS A 327 -41.55 93.59 -8.50
N VAL A 328 -40.74 92.69 -7.90
CA VAL A 328 -39.49 93.06 -7.20
C VAL A 328 -38.40 91.96 -7.30
N SER A 329 -37.29 92.35 -7.94
CA SER A 329 -35.84 92.01 -7.83
C SER A 329 -35.29 90.59 -7.57
N PHE A 330 -34.38 90.21 -8.49
CA PHE A 330 -33.21 89.29 -8.38
C PHE A 330 -32.15 89.78 -7.36
N PRO A 331 -31.27 88.92 -6.78
CA PRO A 331 -30.15 88.17 -7.44
C PRO A 331 -30.03 86.70 -6.95
N SER A 332 -29.25 85.73 -7.46
CA SER A 332 -28.40 85.45 -8.64
C SER A 332 -28.11 83.92 -8.60
N LEU A 333 -28.15 83.26 -9.77
CA LEU A 333 -27.57 81.97 -10.29
C LEU A 333 -26.93 80.88 -9.37
N PRO A 334 -26.69 79.63 -9.87
CA PRO A 334 -27.22 78.93 -11.06
C PRO A 334 -27.61 77.43 -10.89
N GLU A 335 -28.30 76.94 -11.93
CA GLU A 335 -28.24 75.60 -12.56
C GLU A 335 -28.59 74.32 -11.79
N GLN A 336 -29.10 73.26 -12.42
CA GLN A 336 -30.06 73.03 -13.51
C GLN A 336 -30.30 71.50 -13.54
N VAL A 337 -31.54 71.12 -13.89
CA VAL A 337 -32.02 69.85 -14.49
C VAL A 337 -31.84 68.48 -13.83
N SER A 338 -33.02 67.85 -13.70
CA SER A 338 -33.33 66.42 -13.62
C SER A 338 -32.47 65.48 -14.48
N PRO A 339 -32.25 64.23 -14.03
CA PRO A 339 -31.77 63.16 -14.89
C PRO A 339 -32.92 62.52 -15.69
N GLN A 340 -32.93 62.74 -17.00
CA GLN A 340 -33.62 61.86 -17.95
C GLN A 340 -32.67 60.75 -18.40
N ALA A 341 -33.24 59.55 -18.55
CA ALA A 341 -32.56 58.36 -19.02
C ALA A 341 -32.68 58.20 -20.55
N ILE A 342 -31.65 57.54 -21.12
CA ILE A 342 -31.61 56.78 -22.39
C ILE A 342 -31.36 57.60 -23.68
N ALA A 343 -30.10 57.58 -24.16
CA ALA A 343 -29.68 56.79 -25.33
C ALA A 343 -28.18 57.00 -25.66
N THR A 344 -27.41 55.90 -25.57
CA THR A 344 -26.20 55.54 -26.34
C THR A 344 -25.09 56.57 -26.58
N PRO A 345 -23.93 56.41 -25.90
CA PRO A 345 -22.63 56.73 -26.46
C PRO A 345 -21.90 55.46 -26.92
N THR A 346 -21.34 55.61 -28.11
CA THR A 346 -20.22 54.89 -28.73
C THR A 346 -19.28 54.10 -27.79
N ASN A 347 -18.87 52.94 -28.32
CA ASN A 347 -18.04 51.84 -27.78
C ASN A 347 -16.69 52.18 -27.09
N ASP A 348 -16.36 53.44 -26.82
CA ASP A 348 -15.04 53.83 -26.29
C ASP A 348 -15.00 53.98 -24.76
N GLY A 349 -16.13 54.25 -24.09
CA GLY A 349 -16.14 54.49 -22.64
C GLY A 349 -15.82 53.25 -21.80
N THR A 350 -16.22 52.06 -22.26
CA THR A 350 -15.88 50.80 -21.58
C THR A 350 -14.43 50.40 -21.80
N SER A 351 -13.86 50.69 -22.98
CA SER A 351 -12.44 50.49 -23.27
C SER A 351 -11.58 51.35 -22.35
N ASP A 352 -11.89 52.66 -22.24
CA ASP A 352 -11.13 53.57 -21.38
C ASP A 352 -11.27 53.24 -19.89
N LEU A 353 -12.46 52.86 -19.42
CA LEU A 353 -12.64 52.41 -18.03
C LEU A 353 -11.89 51.10 -17.75
N VAL A 354 -11.90 50.15 -18.67
CA VAL A 354 -11.11 48.91 -18.57
C VAL A 354 -9.62 49.21 -18.61
N LYS A 355 -9.19 50.19 -19.41
CA LYS A 355 -7.78 50.61 -19.52
C LYS A 355 -7.31 51.33 -18.25
N VAL A 356 -8.16 52.18 -17.67
CA VAL A 356 -7.91 52.85 -16.38
C VAL A 356 -7.91 51.84 -15.24
N LEU A 357 -8.83 50.87 -15.22
CA LEU A 357 -8.84 49.76 -14.24
C LEU A 357 -7.63 48.85 -14.40
N ALA A 358 -7.26 48.48 -15.63
CA ALA A 358 -6.07 47.68 -15.91
C ALA A 358 -4.79 48.45 -15.52
N SER A 359 -4.73 49.75 -15.79
CA SER A 359 -3.62 50.61 -15.39
C SER A 359 -3.56 50.81 -13.88
N ALA A 360 -4.70 50.90 -13.18
CA ALA A 360 -4.76 50.99 -11.72
C ALA A 360 -4.39 49.65 -11.04
N LEU A 361 -4.85 48.52 -11.59
CA LEU A 361 -4.45 47.18 -11.15
C LEU A 361 -2.97 46.90 -11.41
N SER A 362 -2.41 47.46 -12.49
CA SER A 362 -0.97 47.34 -12.79
C SER A 362 -0.12 48.30 -11.95
N ALA A 363 -0.60 49.51 -11.65
CA ALA A 363 0.06 50.47 -10.77
C ALA A 363 0.01 50.06 -9.28
N SER A 364 -0.97 49.21 -8.92
CA SER A 364 -1.09 48.55 -7.62
C SER A 364 -0.19 47.30 -7.49
N ARG A 365 0.42 46.81 -8.57
CA ARG A 365 1.39 45.70 -8.49
C ARG A 365 2.72 46.26 -8.03
N ILE A 366 3.16 45.82 -6.85
CA ILE A 366 4.53 46.02 -6.38
C ILE A 366 5.48 45.51 -7.49
N PRO A 367 6.55 46.24 -7.86
CA PRO A 367 7.53 45.73 -8.82
C PRO A 367 8.01 44.35 -8.35
N VAL A 368 7.78 43.34 -9.19
CA VAL A 368 8.02 41.93 -8.84
C VAL A 368 9.50 41.76 -8.51
N PRO A 369 9.86 41.22 -7.33
CA PRO A 369 11.24 40.93 -7.00
C PRO A 369 11.79 39.95 -8.05
N GLU A 370 12.87 40.32 -8.71
CA GLU A 370 13.58 39.42 -9.63
C GLU A 370 13.92 38.14 -8.86
N PRO A 371 13.48 36.94 -9.31
CA PRO A 371 13.73 35.74 -8.55
C PRO A 371 15.23 35.46 -8.53
N ALA A 372 15.78 35.35 -7.33
CA ALA A 372 17.15 34.93 -7.12
C ALA A 372 17.37 33.57 -7.81
N VAL A 373 18.48 33.45 -8.54
CA VAL A 373 18.85 32.21 -9.22
C VAL A 373 19.03 31.11 -8.17
N PHE A 374 18.32 29.98 -8.31
CA PHE A 374 18.30 28.91 -7.31
C PHE A 374 19.58 28.09 -7.37
N SER A 375 20.35 28.09 -6.27
CA SER A 375 21.66 27.46 -6.14
C SER A 375 21.64 25.98 -5.71
N GLY A 376 20.48 25.46 -5.27
CA GLY A 376 20.35 24.09 -4.75
C GLY A 376 19.99 23.97 -3.27
N ASP A 377 19.69 25.06 -2.56
CA ASP A 377 19.35 25.02 -1.13
C ASP A 377 17.90 24.52 -0.88
N PRO A 378 17.68 23.37 -0.21
CA PRO A 378 16.34 22.79 -0.04
C PRO A 378 15.34 23.68 0.72
N ILE A 379 15.83 24.49 1.65
CA ILE A 379 15.00 25.41 2.47
C ILE A 379 14.44 26.56 1.62
N ARG A 380 15.15 26.97 0.57
CA ARG A 380 14.78 28.10 -0.30
C ARG A 380 13.98 27.64 -1.52
N TYR A 381 13.82 26.33 -1.70
CA TYR A 381 13.12 25.75 -2.84
C TYR A 381 11.63 26.11 -2.85
N SER A 382 10.94 26.10 -1.70
CA SER A 382 9.54 26.49 -1.61
C SER A 382 9.33 27.93 -2.07
N ASP A 383 10.10 28.86 -1.53
CA ASP A 383 9.96 30.29 -1.83
C ASP A 383 10.29 30.59 -3.29
N TRP A 384 11.36 29.96 -3.80
CA TRP A 384 11.75 30.08 -5.20
C TRP A 384 10.72 29.49 -6.15
N LYS A 385 10.17 28.31 -5.84
CA LYS A 385 9.16 27.63 -6.68
C LYS A 385 7.91 28.49 -6.85
N HIS A 386 7.34 28.99 -5.75
CA HIS A 386 6.15 29.84 -5.81
C HIS A 386 6.44 31.15 -6.57
N SER A 387 7.65 31.71 -6.42
CA SER A 387 8.08 32.91 -7.16
C SER A 387 8.23 32.65 -8.66
N PHE A 388 8.81 31.50 -9.04
CA PHE A 388 8.98 31.10 -10.44
C PHE A 388 7.65 30.75 -11.10
N GLU A 389 6.76 30.01 -10.43
CA GLU A 389 5.40 29.71 -10.91
C GLU A 389 4.61 31.00 -11.18
N THR A 390 4.65 31.94 -10.24
CA THR A 390 4.02 33.26 -10.41
C THR A 390 4.59 34.02 -11.61
N LEU A 391 5.91 33.94 -11.86
CA LEU A 391 6.56 34.58 -13.01
C LEU A 391 6.14 33.95 -14.34
N ILE A 392 6.04 32.61 -14.39
CA ILE A 392 5.64 31.87 -15.59
C ILE A 392 4.17 32.12 -15.92
N ASP A 393 3.30 32.11 -14.90
CA ASP A 393 1.86 32.32 -15.06
C ASP A 393 1.54 33.74 -15.53
N GLN A 394 2.27 34.74 -15.02
CA GLN A 394 2.09 36.13 -15.46
C GLN A 394 2.64 36.42 -16.86
N LYS A 395 3.65 35.68 -17.34
CA LYS A 395 4.26 35.88 -18.67
C LYS A 395 3.59 35.08 -19.79
N SER A 396 2.59 34.24 -19.49
CA SER A 396 1.86 33.40 -20.45
C SER A 396 2.79 32.73 -21.48
N ILE A 397 3.88 32.13 -21.01
CA ILE A 397 4.94 31.58 -21.87
C ILE A 397 4.46 30.22 -22.45
N PRO A 398 4.64 29.96 -23.76
CA PRO A 398 4.34 28.67 -24.37
C PRO A 398 5.09 27.53 -23.68
N ASP A 399 4.45 26.35 -23.53
CA ASP A 399 5.00 25.22 -22.77
C ASP A 399 6.41 24.80 -23.22
N LYS A 400 6.71 24.96 -24.51
CA LYS A 400 8.01 24.64 -25.12
C LYS A 400 9.15 25.57 -24.67
N GLU A 401 8.83 26.78 -24.23
CA GLU A 401 9.81 27.79 -23.81
C GLU A 401 10.04 27.77 -22.29
N LYS A 402 9.09 27.25 -21.51
CA LYS A 402 9.17 27.17 -20.04
C LYS A 402 10.47 26.53 -19.54
N ILE A 403 10.97 25.51 -20.24
CA ILE A 403 12.23 24.83 -19.90
C ILE A 403 13.47 25.73 -20.06
N PHE A 404 13.47 26.62 -21.05
CA PHE A 404 14.57 27.57 -21.26
C PHE A 404 14.58 28.66 -20.18
N TYR A 405 13.39 29.10 -19.76
CA TYR A 405 13.25 30.01 -18.62
C TYR A 405 13.69 29.32 -17.32
N LEU A 406 13.28 28.07 -17.09
CA LEU A 406 13.72 27.29 -15.93
C LEU A 406 15.26 27.23 -15.86
N ARG A 407 15.94 26.92 -16.97
CA ARG A 407 17.41 26.86 -17.04
C ARG A 407 18.10 28.21 -16.79
N ARG A 408 17.41 29.33 -16.98
CA ARG A 408 17.92 30.68 -16.68
C ARG A 408 17.86 31.02 -15.19
N TYR A 409 16.91 30.45 -14.46
CA TYR A 409 16.69 30.70 -13.03
C TYR A 409 17.25 29.60 -12.12
N LEU A 410 18.01 28.64 -12.68
CA LEU A 410 18.78 27.62 -11.97
C LEU A 410 20.30 27.91 -12.07
N SER A 411 21.03 27.74 -10.97
CA SER A 411 22.49 27.81 -10.87
C SER A 411 23.04 26.69 -9.95
N GLY A 412 24.37 26.52 -9.94
CA GLY A 412 25.04 25.58 -9.03
C GLY A 412 24.64 24.12 -9.27
N GLN A 413 24.50 23.35 -8.18
CA GLN A 413 24.13 21.93 -8.22
C GLN A 413 22.72 21.70 -8.78
N ALA A 414 21.85 22.72 -8.74
CA ALA A 414 20.49 22.62 -9.27
C ALA A 414 20.38 22.71 -10.81
N LYS A 415 21.47 23.06 -11.50
CA LYS A 415 21.54 23.12 -12.98
C LYS A 415 22.19 21.86 -13.59
N SER A 416 22.85 21.05 -12.77
CA SER A 416 23.69 19.92 -13.19
C SER A 416 22.90 18.68 -13.57
#